data_AF-A0A067GYM7-F1
#
_entry.id   AF-A0A067GYM7-F1
#
_cell.length_a   1.000
_cell.length_b   1.000
_cell.length_c   1.000
_cell.angle_alpha   90.00
_cell.angle_beta   90.00
_cell.angle_gamma   90.00
#
_symmetry.space_group_name_H-M   'P 1'
#
loop_
_entity.id
_entity.type
_entity.pdbx_description
1 polymer ?
#
loop_
_entity_poly.entity_id
_entity_poly.type
_entity_poly.pdbx_seq_one_letter_code
_entity_poly.pdbx_strand_id
1 'polypeptide(L)'
;MILELNASDDRGIDVVRQQIQDFASTQSFSFGVKASVKLVLLDEADAMTKDAQFALRRVIEKYTKNTRFALICNQVNKIIPALQSRCTRFRFAPLEPVHVTERLKHVIEAEG
;
A
#
# COMPACT_ATOMS: atom_id res chain seq x y z
N MET A 1 -5.28 -12.16 -4.43
CA MET A 1 -4.16 -12.41 -3.50
C MET A 1 -3.60 -11.07 -3.06
N ILE A 2 -3.38 -10.90 -1.76
CA ILE A 2 -2.93 -9.65 -1.13
C ILE A 2 -1.62 -9.94 -0.39
N LEU A 3 -0.64 -9.05 -0.53
CA LEU A 3 0.56 -8.98 0.30
C LEU A 3 0.49 -7.67 1.09
N GLU A 4 0.52 -7.78 2.42
CA GLU A 4 0.55 -6.63 3.33
C GLU A 4 1.94 -6.55 3.97
N LEU A 5 2.51 -5.36 3.97
CA LEU A 5 3.81 -5.07 4.57
C LEU A 5 3.73 -3.76 5.36
N ASN A 6 4.27 -3.77 6.58
CA ASN A 6 4.53 -2.54 7.32
C ASN A 6 5.96 -2.07 7.02
N ALA A 7 6.10 -0.92 6.37
CA ALA A 7 7.39 -0.44 5.91
C ALA A 7 8.29 0.10 7.04
N SER A 8 7.77 0.32 8.26
CA SER A 8 8.56 0.77 9.41
C SER A 8 9.23 -0.36 10.19
N ASP A 9 8.68 -1.57 10.13
CA ASP A 9 9.26 -2.77 10.75
C ASP A 9 10.26 -3.42 9.79
N ASP A 10 9.88 -3.57 8.52
CA ASP A 10 10.68 -4.19 7.45
C ASP A 10 11.58 -3.20 6.71
N ARG A 11 12.44 -2.50 7.47
CA ARG A 11 13.23 -1.32 7.00
C ARG A 11 14.30 -1.60 5.94
N GLY A 12 14.57 -2.87 5.64
CA GLY A 12 15.62 -3.25 4.69
C GLY A 12 15.20 -2.97 3.25
N ILE A 13 16.06 -2.28 2.48
CA ILE A 13 15.92 -2.18 1.02
C ILE A 13 15.71 -3.54 0.38
N ASP A 14 16.38 -4.57 0.91
CA ASP A 14 16.33 -5.93 0.41
C ASP A 14 15.00 -6.62 0.71
N VAL A 15 14.37 -6.36 1.87
CA VAL A 15 13.08 -6.96 2.23
C VAL A 15 12.00 -6.43 1.30
N VAL A 16 11.89 -5.10 1.19
CA VAL A 16 10.91 -4.45 0.30
C VAL A 16 11.15 -4.84 -1.16
N ARG A 17 12.41 -4.84 -1.62
CA ARG A 17 12.71 -5.16 -3.02
C ARG A 17 12.42 -6.63 -3.31
N GLN A 18 12.98 -7.55 -2.53
CA GLN A 18 12.97 -8.97 -2.83
C GLN A 18 11.57 -9.57 -2.63
N GLN A 19 10.93 -9.30 -1.49
CA GLN A 19 9.63 -9.87 -1.15
C GLN A 19 8.53 -9.38 -2.10
N ILE A 20 8.49 -8.08 -2.39
CA ILE A 20 7.52 -7.52 -3.33
C ILE A 20 7.81 -8.02 -4.75
N GLN A 21 9.08 -8.12 -5.16
CA GLN A 21 9.45 -8.63 -6.47
C GLN A 21 9.07 -10.10 -6.64
N ASP A 22 9.32 -10.93 -5.63
CA ASP A 22 8.98 -12.36 -5.66
C ASP A 22 7.45 -12.56 -5.70
N PHE A 23 6.72 -11.81 -4.87
CA PHE A 23 5.27 -11.82 -4.89
C PHE A 23 4.70 -11.33 -6.24
N ALA A 24 5.21 -10.22 -6.78
CA ALA A 24 4.75 -9.64 -8.03
C ALA A 24 5.11 -10.52 -9.25
N SER A 25 6.26 -11.19 -9.22
CA SER A 25 6.76 -12.04 -10.31
C SER A 25 6.12 -13.43 -10.37
N THR A 26 5.63 -13.95 -9.24
CA THR A 26 4.94 -15.25 -9.20
C THR A 26 3.75 -15.25 -10.16
N GLN A 27 3.61 -16.25 -11.03
CA GLN A 27 2.42 -16.32 -11.89
C GLN A 27 1.19 -16.68 -11.05
N SER A 28 0.12 -15.90 -11.17
CA SER A 28 -1.18 -16.28 -10.64
C SER A 28 -1.66 -17.50 -11.43
N PHE A 29 -1.41 -18.71 -10.92
CA PHE A 29 -1.98 -19.95 -11.47
C PHE A 29 -3.48 -19.97 -11.17
N SER A 30 -4.25 -19.22 -11.94
CA SER A 30 -5.70 -19.23 -11.88
C SER A 30 -6.20 -20.15 -12.99
N PHE A 31 -6.35 -21.45 -12.69
CA PHE A 31 -7.12 -22.37 -13.52
C PHE A 31 -8.60 -21.96 -13.47
N GLY A 32 -9.02 -21.16 -14.45
CA GLY A 32 -10.43 -20.79 -14.64
C GLY A 32 -10.78 -19.40 -14.13
N VAL A 33 -11.33 -18.60 -15.06
CA VAL A 33 -12.13 -17.38 -14.86
C VAL A 33 -11.39 -16.18 -14.24
N LYS A 34 -10.92 -15.29 -15.13
CA LYS A 34 -10.28 -13.97 -14.91
C LYS A 34 -8.94 -14.01 -14.19
N ALA A 35 -7.90 -13.49 -14.86
CA ALA A 35 -6.61 -13.21 -14.26
C ALA A 35 -6.79 -12.34 -13.00
N SER A 36 -6.60 -12.92 -11.81
CA SER A 36 -6.73 -12.20 -10.56
C SER A 36 -5.55 -11.23 -10.42
N VAL A 37 -5.82 -9.93 -10.50
CA VAL A 37 -4.85 -8.89 -10.21
C VAL A 37 -4.43 -9.02 -8.74
N LYS A 38 -3.11 -9.03 -8.50
CA LYS A 38 -2.56 -9.07 -7.13
C LYS A 38 -2.55 -7.68 -6.53
N LEU A 39 -2.64 -7.58 -5.21
CA LEU A 39 -2.52 -6.32 -4.48
C LEU A 39 -1.34 -6.38 -3.53
N VAL A 40 -0.49 -5.37 -3.56
CA VAL A 40 0.53 -5.11 -2.53
C VAL A 40 0.09 -3.88 -1.75
N LEU A 41 -0.10 -4.02 -0.45
CA LEU A 41 -0.42 -2.96 0.49
C LEU A 41 0.83 -2.67 1.32
N LEU A 42 1.33 -1.44 1.24
CA LEU A 42 2.41 -0.97 2.09
C LEU A 42 1.85 0.08 3.04
N ASP A 43 1.90 -0.22 4.33
CA ASP A 43 1.63 0.76 5.38
C ASP A 43 2.91 1.50 5.79
N GLU A 44 2.74 2.70 6.32
CA GLU A 44 3.81 3.58 6.76
C GLU A 44 4.90 3.81 5.70
N ALA A 45 4.51 3.96 4.43
CA ALA A 45 5.43 4.11 3.31
C ALA A 45 6.34 5.36 3.43
N ASP A 46 5.97 6.34 4.26
CA ASP A 46 6.79 7.50 4.61
C ASP A 46 7.93 7.20 5.60
N ALA A 47 7.97 6.01 6.19
CA ALA A 47 9.11 5.49 6.95
C ALA A 47 10.21 4.90 6.06
N MET A 48 9.93 4.62 4.78
CA MET A 48 10.89 4.03 3.85
C MET A 48 12.06 4.97 3.53
N THR A 49 13.27 4.39 3.43
CA THR A 49 14.42 5.12 2.90
C THR A 49 14.21 5.51 1.43
N LYS A 50 14.86 6.59 0.98
CA LYS A 50 14.75 7.06 -0.41
C LYS A 50 15.17 5.98 -1.42
N ASP A 51 16.19 5.20 -1.10
CA ASP A 51 16.69 4.13 -1.97
C ASP A 51 15.66 3.00 -2.12
N ALA A 52 15.00 2.60 -1.02
CA ALA A 52 13.91 1.64 -1.05
C ALA A 52 12.71 2.16 -1.87
N GLN A 53 12.40 3.46 -1.76
CA GLN A 53 11.35 4.07 -2.57
C GLN A 53 11.70 4.10 -4.07
N PHE A 54 12.95 4.39 -4.44
CA PHE A 54 13.41 4.30 -5.84
C PHE A 54 13.38 2.86 -6.37
N ALA A 55 13.73 1.88 -5.55
CA ALA A 55 13.59 0.46 -5.91
C ALA A 55 12.13 0.08 -6.12
N LEU A 56 11.24 0.44 -5.19
CA LEU A 56 9.81 0.20 -5.27
C LEU A 56 9.20 0.80 -6.55
N ARG A 57 9.58 2.02 -6.92
CA ARG A 57 9.14 2.64 -8.18
C ARG A 57 9.41 1.73 -9.38
N ARG A 58 10.62 1.16 -9.49
CA ARG A 58 10.98 0.27 -10.60
C ARG A 58 10.13 -1.00 -10.60
N VAL A 59 9.83 -1.54 -9.42
CA VAL A 59 8.95 -2.71 -9.25
C VAL A 59 7.52 -2.38 -9.69
N ILE A 60 6.97 -1.23 -9.29
CA ILE A 60 5.64 -0.77 -9.72
C ILE A 60 5.58 -0.67 -11.24
N GLU A 61 6.55 0.01 -11.87
CA GLU A 61 6.60 0.19 -13.32
C GLU A 61 6.70 -1.16 -14.06
N LYS A 62 7.50 -2.10 -13.54
CA LYS A 62 7.71 -3.43 -14.13
C LYS A 62 6.48 -4.35 -14.03
N TYR A 63 5.77 -4.32 -12.90
CA TYR A 63 4.69 -5.28 -12.59
C TYR A 63 3.28 -4.67 -12.60
N THR A 64 3.10 -3.46 -13.15
CA THR A 64 1.79 -2.79 -13.24
C THR A 64 0.74 -3.59 -14.04
N LYS A 65 1.15 -4.53 -14.91
CA LYS A 65 0.17 -5.32 -15.69
C LYS A 65 -0.57 -6.37 -14.86
N ASN A 66 0.08 -6.94 -13.84
CA ASN A 66 -0.45 -8.06 -13.06
C ASN A 66 -0.64 -7.73 -11.57
N THR A 67 -0.03 -6.65 -11.08
CA THR A 67 -0.03 -6.27 -9.67
C THR A 67 -0.45 -4.80 -9.52
N ARG A 68 -1.26 -4.51 -8.50
CA ARG A 68 -1.64 -3.18 -8.06
C ARG A 68 -0.97 -2.90 -6.73
N PHE A 69 -0.69 -1.64 -6.47
CA PHE A 69 0.01 -1.18 -5.28
C PHE A 69 -0.84 -0.13 -4.58
N ALA A 70 -1.00 -0.27 -3.28
CA ALA A 70 -1.62 0.71 -2.40
C ALA A 70 -0.57 1.11 -1.36
N LEU A 71 -0.27 2.40 -1.28
CA LEU A 71 0.70 2.97 -0.35
C LEU A 71 -0.04 3.86 0.63
N ILE A 72 0.09 3.57 1.92
CA ILE A 72 -0.46 4.37 3.00
C ILE A 72 0.70 5.14 3.63
N CYS A 73 0.49 6.43 3.87
CA CYS A 73 1.48 7.29 4.51
C CYS A 73 0.81 8.48 5.19
N ASN A 74 1.45 9.00 6.23
CA ASN A 74 0.96 10.19 6.93
C ASN A 74 1.54 11.48 6.32
N GLN A 75 2.79 11.42 5.84
CA GLN A 75 3.52 12.57 5.32
C GLN A 75 3.88 12.38 3.85
N VAL A 76 3.03 12.86 2.94
CA VAL A 76 3.27 12.77 1.49
C VAL A 76 4.60 13.41 1.06
N ASN A 77 5.09 14.43 1.76
CA ASN A 77 6.36 15.09 1.47
C ASN A 77 7.58 14.17 1.66
N LYS A 78 7.44 13.08 2.43
CA LYS A 78 8.49 12.06 2.60
C LYS A 78 8.48 11.00 1.51
N ILE A 79 7.44 10.97 0.67
CA ILE A 79 7.36 10.11 -0.50
C ILE A 79 8.00 10.82 -1.69
N ILE A 80 8.94 10.16 -2.36
CA ILE A 80 9.63 10.74 -3.53
C ILE A 80 8.61 11.09 -4.63
N PRO A 81 8.78 12.24 -5.34
CA PRO A 81 7.85 12.64 -6.39
C PRO A 81 7.65 11.59 -7.49
N ALA A 82 8.69 10.78 -7.74
CA ALA A 82 8.68 9.73 -8.74
C ALA A 82 7.76 8.54 -8.36
N LEU A 83 7.50 8.28 -7.07
CA LEU A 83 6.48 7.32 -6.64
C LEU A 83 5.10 7.96 -6.69
N GLN A 84 4.96 9.20 -6.20
CA GLN A 84 3.67 9.91 -6.18
C GLN A 84 3.02 9.96 -7.56
N SER A 85 3.79 10.20 -8.62
CA SER A 85 3.23 10.31 -9.97
C SER A 85 2.82 8.97 -10.60
N ARG A 86 3.07 7.84 -9.94
CA ARG A 86 2.71 6.47 -10.40
C ARG A 86 1.45 5.96 -9.69
N CYS A 87 0.96 6.72 -8.71
CA CYS A 87 -0.20 6.38 -7.91
C CYS A 87 -1.27 7.46 -8.03
N THR A 88 -2.54 7.05 -8.02
CA THR A 88 -3.64 7.98 -7.79
C THR A 88 -3.64 8.38 -6.31
N ARG A 89 -3.62 9.68 -6.03
CA ARG A 89 -3.54 10.19 -4.65
C ARG A 89 -4.93 10.36 -4.05
N PHE A 90 -5.17 9.68 -2.95
CA PHE A 90 -6.34 9.88 -2.10
C PHE A 90 -5.89 10.58 -0.82
N ARG A 91 -6.43 11.78 -0.55
CA ARG A 91 -6.14 12.53 0.67
C ARG A 91 -7.29 12.34 1.65
N PHE A 92 -6.99 11.72 2.78
CA PHE A 92 -7.94 11.57 3.87
C PHE A 92 -7.87 12.83 4.73
N ALA A 93 -8.94 13.62 4.71
CA ALA A 93 -9.07 14.78 5.60
C ALA A 93 -9.41 14.30 7.03
N PRO A 94 -9.12 15.12 8.06
CA PRO A 94 -9.64 14.86 9.39
C PRO A 94 -11.16 14.66 9.36
N LEU A 95 -11.65 13.73 10.20
CA LEU A 95 -13.08 13.44 10.29
C LEU A 95 -13.83 14.63 10.87
N GLU A 96 -14.98 14.96 10.29
CA GLU A 96 -15.88 15.96 10.87
C GLU A 96 -16.47 15.46 12.19
N PRO A 97 -16.71 16.34 13.18
CA PRO A 97 -17.23 15.95 14.49
C PRO A 97 -18.54 15.15 14.44
N VAL A 98 -19.37 15.40 13.42
CA VAL A 98 -20.62 14.67 13.21
C VAL A 98 -20.37 13.19 12.97
N HIS A 99 -19.44 12.85 12.07
CA HIS A 99 -19.09 11.46 11.74
C HIS A 99 -18.41 10.74 12.91
N VAL A 100 -17.60 11.47 13.69
CA VAL A 100 -17.00 10.93 14.93
C VAL A 100 -18.10 10.59 15.94
N THR A 101 -19.05 11.50 16.15
CA THR A 101 -20.16 11.31 17.10
C THR A 101 -21.05 10.13 16.70
N GLU A 102 -21.41 10.03 15.41
CA GLU A 102 -22.19 8.91 14.87
C GLU A 102 -21.47 7.57 15.08
N ARG A 103 -20.18 7.51 14.79
CA ARG A 103 -19.39 6.28 14.99
C ARG A 103 -19.30 5.91 16.46
N LEU A 104 -19.14 6.88 17.37
CA LEU A 104 -19.11 6.63 18.81
C LEU A 104 -20.44 6.09 19.33
N LYS A 105 -21.58 6.69 18.92
CA LYS A 105 -22.91 6.18 19.32
C LYS A 105 -23.11 4.73 18.88
N HIS A 106 -22.74 4.42 17.64
CA HIS A 106 -22.81 3.06 17.12
C HIS A 106 -21.98 2.07 17.95
N VAL A 107 -20.77 2.45 18.39
CA VAL A 107 -19.95 1.59 19.26
C VAL A 107 -20.59 1.43 20.64
N ILE A 108 -21.14 2.49 21.23
CA ILE A 108 -21.83 2.43 22.53
C ILE A 108 -23.03 1.49 22.48
N GLU A 109 -23.83 1.55 21.40
CA GLU A 109 -25.00 0.68 21.22
C GLU A 109 -24.64 -0.78 20.97
N ALA A 110 -23.48 -1.05 20.36
CA ALA A 110 -23.04 -2.41 20.05
C ALA A 110 -22.39 -3.13 21.25
N GLU A 111 -21.79 -2.37 22.17
CA GLU A 111 -21.03 -2.88 23.32
C GLU A 111 -21.80 -2.74 24.66
N GLY A 112 -22.95 -2.07 24.68
CA GLY A 112 -23.81 -1.85 25.85
C GLY A 112 -24.99 -2.81 25.92
#